data_AF-A0A2V8V1U1-F1
#
_entry.id   AF-A0A2V8V1U1-F1
#
_cell.length_a   1.000
_cell.length_b   1.000
_cell.length_c   1.000
_cell.angle_alpha   90.00
_cell.angle_beta   90.00
_cell.angle_gamma   90.00
#
_symmetry.space_group_name_H-M   'P 1'
#
loop_
_entity.id
_entity.type
_entity.pdbx_description
1 polymer ?
#
loop_
_entity_poly.entity_id
_entity_poly.type
_entity_poly.pdbx_seq_one_letter_code
_entity_poly.pdbx_strand_id
1 'polypeptide(L)'
;MIMEVRYMHRRIELLSRRLICPVIMGLALIGLAVGAFGKQNSNTDLASGTIARGAGTTIIQGGTGSAGGFVPVLTTIAFHAEKSGGTVTGDFECLARAPAAPTGAVSAQFTVNAMYVTGEITGAVVNGDTATLTGTANITGLGAGSAVPFELVVRKGGPGSTAVLTTKGSPVLVFHEILLEGSFKVLSGDAKD
;
A
#
# COMPACT_ATOMS: atom_id res chain seq x y z
N MET A 1 27.70 -31.79 33.88
CA MET A 1 29.17 -31.73 33.99
C MET A 1 29.72 -31.62 32.57
N ILE A 2 30.67 -30.71 32.40
CA ILE A 2 31.00 -29.97 31.17
C ILE A 2 31.78 -30.81 30.16
N MET A 3 31.47 -30.54 28.88
CA MET A 3 32.13 -30.95 27.65
C MET A 3 33.43 -30.16 27.44
N GLU A 4 34.55 -30.84 27.14
CA GLU A 4 35.86 -30.33 26.69
C GLU A 4 36.64 -31.63 26.33
N VAL A 5 37.45 -31.79 25.28
CA VAL A 5 38.61 -31.00 24.86
C VAL A 5 39.07 -31.46 23.46
N ARG A 6 39.22 -30.48 22.55
CA ARG A 6 40.33 -30.17 21.60
C ARG A 6 41.19 -31.32 21.03
N TYR A 7 41.34 -31.43 19.71
CA TYR A 7 42.24 -30.65 18.82
C TYR A 7 43.75 -30.88 19.08
N MET A 8 44.41 -31.58 18.16
CA MET A 8 45.86 -31.60 17.82
C MET A 8 46.06 -32.85 16.92
N HIS A 9 46.68 -32.82 15.75
CA HIS A 9 48.11 -32.56 15.56
C HIS A 9 48.48 -32.48 14.06
N ARG A 10 49.34 -31.51 13.71
CA ARG A 10 50.08 -31.40 12.45
C ARG A 10 50.98 -32.61 12.18
N ARG A 11 51.15 -33.03 10.91
CA ARG A 11 52.40 -33.34 10.16
C ARG A 11 52.05 -33.43 8.65
N ILE A 12 52.52 -32.54 7.76
CA ILE A 12 53.81 -32.51 7.02
C ILE A 12 54.05 -33.77 6.17
N GLU A 13 53.88 -33.64 4.84
CA GLU A 13 54.71 -34.16 3.72
C GLU A 13 54.11 -33.63 2.40
N LEU A 14 54.72 -32.66 1.71
CA LEU A 14 55.76 -32.78 0.67
C LEU A 14 55.25 -33.35 -0.67
N LEU A 15 55.57 -32.62 -1.76
CA LEU A 15 55.38 -32.91 -3.20
C LEU A 15 53.95 -32.61 -3.73
N SER A 16 53.70 -31.66 -4.63
CA SER A 16 54.42 -31.39 -5.88
C SER A 16 54.40 -29.91 -6.26
N ARG A 17 55.57 -29.43 -6.70
CA ARG A 17 55.86 -28.07 -7.16
C ARG A 17 56.46 -28.24 -8.56
N ARG A 18 55.77 -27.77 -9.60
CA ARG A 18 56.16 -27.57 -11.02
C ARG A 18 54.84 -27.55 -11.82
N LEU A 19 54.50 -26.59 -12.69
CA LEU A 19 55.31 -25.77 -13.57
C LEU A 19 54.72 -24.35 -13.72
N ILE A 20 55.64 -23.38 -13.80
CA ILE A 20 55.47 -22.07 -14.42
C ILE A 20 56.04 -22.20 -15.84
N CYS A 21 55.34 -21.72 -16.86
CA CYS A 21 55.93 -21.01 -18.00
C CYS A 21 54.83 -20.34 -18.86
N PRO A 22 54.92 -19.03 -19.13
CA PRO A 22 54.03 -18.25 -20.02
C PRO A 22 54.51 -18.36 -21.49
N VAL A 23 54.20 -17.37 -22.35
CA VAL A 23 54.40 -17.27 -23.82
C VAL A 23 53.16 -17.83 -24.56
N ILE A 24 52.37 -17.06 -25.33
CA ILE A 24 52.73 -16.32 -26.55
C ILE A 24 51.82 -15.10 -26.75
N MET A 25 52.48 -13.99 -27.07
CA MET A 25 51.97 -12.71 -27.57
C MET A 25 51.54 -12.83 -29.04
N GLY A 26 50.35 -12.37 -29.39
CA GLY A 26 49.85 -12.33 -30.77
C GLY A 26 48.94 -11.12 -31.00
N LEU A 27 49.49 -10.09 -31.63
CA LEU A 27 48.75 -8.94 -32.18
C LEU A 27 47.97 -9.37 -33.44
N ALA A 28 46.68 -9.03 -33.52
CA ALA A 28 46.00 -8.79 -34.79
C ALA A 28 44.83 -7.80 -34.60
N LEU A 29 44.99 -6.62 -35.19
CA LEU A 29 44.02 -5.54 -35.34
C LEU A 29 42.85 -5.96 -36.24
N ILE A 30 41.61 -5.81 -35.80
CA ILE A 30 40.44 -5.57 -36.67
C ILE A 30 39.50 -4.59 -35.96
N GLY A 31 39.25 -3.45 -36.60
CA GLY A 31 38.49 -2.34 -36.05
C GLY A 31 36.99 -2.60 -35.95
N LEU A 32 36.36 -1.90 -34.99
CA LEU A 32 34.91 -1.75 -34.92
C LEU A 32 34.55 -0.35 -34.41
N ALA A 33 33.96 0.40 -35.34
CA ALA A 33 32.98 1.48 -35.18
C ALA A 33 33.18 2.53 -34.07
N VAL A 34 33.48 3.76 -34.51
CA VAL A 34 33.04 4.99 -33.84
C VAL A 34 31.50 5.00 -33.87
N GLY A 35 30.87 4.40 -32.87
CA GLY A 35 29.45 4.53 -32.59
C GLY A 35 29.22 5.79 -31.77
N ALA A 36 28.38 6.69 -32.28
CA ALA A 36 28.01 7.96 -31.68
C ALA A 36 27.76 7.87 -30.17
N PHE A 37 28.26 8.84 -29.40
CA PHE A 37 27.62 9.27 -28.16
C PHE A 37 26.26 9.87 -28.53
N GLY A 38 25.31 8.98 -28.82
CA GLY A 38 23.91 9.31 -28.88
C GLY A 38 23.48 9.79 -27.52
N LYS A 39 23.16 11.08 -27.45
CA LYS A 39 22.40 11.74 -26.39
C LYS A 39 21.19 10.86 -26.02
N GLN A 40 21.27 10.08 -24.95
CA GLN A 40 20.07 9.57 -24.28
C GLN A 40 19.52 10.67 -23.39
N ASN A 41 18.85 11.63 -24.02
CA ASN A 41 17.80 12.37 -23.33
C ASN A 41 16.50 11.59 -23.45
N SER A 42 15.70 11.68 -22.39
CA SER A 42 14.27 11.39 -22.28
C SER A 42 13.83 9.93 -22.39
N ASN A 43 13.59 9.31 -21.24
CA ASN A 43 12.20 9.16 -20.82
C ASN A 43 12.09 9.72 -19.40
N THR A 44 11.36 10.82 -19.24
CA THR A 44 10.73 11.12 -17.95
C THR A 44 9.92 9.88 -17.58
N ASP A 45 10.30 9.22 -16.49
CA ASP A 45 9.70 8.00 -15.98
C ASP A 45 8.17 8.10 -16.01
N LEU A 46 7.55 7.39 -16.94
CA LEU A 46 6.16 6.95 -16.82
C LEU A 46 6.14 5.78 -15.83
N ALA A 47 6.70 5.98 -14.63
CA ALA A 47 6.83 4.95 -13.61
C ALA A 47 5.47 4.29 -13.39
N SER A 48 5.41 3.00 -13.70
CA SER A 48 4.25 2.16 -13.48
C SER A 48 4.42 1.43 -12.15
N GLY A 49 3.38 1.42 -11.32
CA GLY A 49 3.44 0.74 -10.04
C GLY A 49 2.27 1.08 -9.12
N THR A 50 2.11 0.26 -8.08
CA THR A 50 1.14 0.51 -7.01
C THR A 50 1.53 1.79 -6.25
N ILE A 51 0.57 2.69 -6.07
CA ILE A 51 0.69 3.93 -5.30
C ILE A 51 0.28 3.69 -3.85
N ALA A 52 -0.87 3.05 -3.67
CA ALA A 52 -1.39 2.75 -2.35
C ALA A 52 -2.28 1.52 -2.42
N ARG A 53 -2.24 0.70 -1.38
CA ARG A 53 -3.15 -0.43 -1.24
C ARG A 53 -3.38 -0.74 0.22
N GLY A 54 -4.52 -1.31 0.53
CA GLY A 54 -4.80 -1.70 1.90
C GLY A 54 -6.15 -2.36 2.04
N ALA A 55 -6.29 -3.15 3.09
CA ALA A 55 -7.56 -3.68 3.49
C ALA A 55 -7.57 -3.93 5.00
N GLY A 56 -8.75 -3.89 5.59
CA GLY A 56 -8.90 -4.16 7.01
C GLY A 56 -10.25 -3.78 7.57
N THR A 57 -10.44 -4.13 8.83
CA THR A 57 -11.60 -3.71 9.63
C THR A 57 -11.26 -2.43 10.35
N THR A 58 -12.13 -1.44 10.27
CA THR A 58 -12.01 -0.18 10.99
C THR A 58 -13.21 0.06 11.90
N ILE A 59 -13.11 1.10 12.73
CA ILE A 59 -14.25 1.70 13.44
C ILE A 59 -14.34 3.20 13.13
N ILE A 60 -15.55 3.70 12.91
CA ILE A 60 -15.80 5.14 12.78
C ILE A 60 -15.66 5.80 14.16
N GLN A 61 -14.70 6.71 14.30
CA GLN A 61 -14.46 7.46 15.52
C GLN A 61 -15.69 8.32 15.86
N GLY A 62 -16.26 8.10 17.05
CA GLY A 62 -17.48 8.77 17.49
C GLY A 62 -18.76 8.25 16.83
N GLY A 63 -18.69 7.18 16.03
CA GLY A 63 -19.85 6.57 15.40
C GLY A 63 -20.57 7.52 14.43
N THR A 64 -21.89 7.47 14.42
CA THR A 64 -22.75 8.39 13.63
C THR A 64 -22.79 9.83 14.14
N GLY A 65 -22.03 10.15 15.19
CA GLY A 65 -21.95 11.49 15.78
C GLY A 65 -23.20 11.89 16.58
N SER A 66 -23.18 13.11 17.14
CA SER A 66 -24.25 13.61 18.01
C SER A 66 -25.61 13.70 17.31
N ALA A 67 -25.62 14.12 16.04
CA ALA A 67 -26.83 14.17 15.23
C ALA A 67 -27.41 12.78 14.92
N GLY A 68 -26.57 11.73 14.97
CA GLY A 68 -26.93 10.35 14.69
C GLY A 68 -27.03 9.46 15.94
N GLY A 69 -26.93 10.01 17.16
CA GLY A 69 -27.05 9.24 18.40
C GLY A 69 -25.81 8.43 18.81
N PHE A 70 -24.63 8.75 18.27
CA PHE A 70 -23.34 8.08 18.55
C PHE A 70 -23.36 6.55 18.35
N VAL A 71 -24.08 6.08 17.34
CA VAL A 71 -24.16 4.64 17.04
C VAL A 71 -22.80 4.16 16.55
N PRO A 72 -22.18 3.15 17.18
CA PRO A 72 -20.90 2.64 16.72
C PRO A 72 -21.06 1.97 15.36
N VAL A 73 -20.08 2.16 14.48
CA VAL A 73 -20.07 1.60 13.13
C VAL A 73 -18.71 0.96 12.88
N LEU A 74 -18.71 -0.33 12.58
CA LEU A 74 -17.54 -1.02 12.05
C LEU A 74 -17.57 -0.94 10.54
N THR A 75 -16.44 -0.70 9.91
CA THR A 75 -16.31 -0.84 8.46
C THR A 75 -15.30 -1.91 8.10
N THR A 76 -15.44 -2.46 6.91
CA THR A 76 -14.41 -3.24 6.24
C THR A 76 -14.05 -2.49 4.98
N ILE A 77 -12.85 -1.95 4.93
CA ILE A 77 -12.32 -1.18 3.81
C ILE A 77 -11.36 -2.06 3.01
N ALA A 78 -11.39 -1.90 1.69
CA ALA A 78 -10.33 -2.32 0.80
C ALA A 78 -10.11 -1.26 -0.28
N PHE A 79 -8.85 -1.02 -0.65
CA PHE A 79 -8.51 -0.15 -1.77
C PHE A 79 -7.21 -0.60 -2.44
N HIS A 80 -7.11 -0.31 -3.72
CA HIS A 80 -5.91 -0.50 -4.52
C HIS A 80 -5.84 0.62 -5.56
N ALA A 81 -4.75 1.36 -5.57
CA ALA A 81 -4.49 2.41 -6.55
C ALA A 81 -3.11 2.21 -7.16
N GLU A 82 -3.04 2.30 -8.48
CA GLU A 82 -1.83 2.18 -9.27
C GLU A 82 -1.68 3.33 -10.25
N LYS A 83 -0.43 3.56 -10.68
CA LYS A 83 -0.09 4.46 -11.76
C LYS A 83 0.40 3.63 -12.93
N SER A 84 -0.07 3.92 -14.14
CA SER A 84 0.47 3.35 -15.37
C SER A 84 0.39 4.37 -16.49
N GLY A 85 1.50 4.59 -17.20
CA GLY A 85 1.53 5.55 -18.31
C GLY A 85 1.14 6.98 -17.91
N GLY A 86 1.38 7.36 -16.64
CA GLY A 86 0.99 8.69 -16.11
C GLY A 86 -0.44 8.77 -15.55
N THR A 87 -1.28 7.78 -15.82
CA THR A 87 -2.68 7.71 -15.38
C THR A 87 -2.81 6.95 -14.08
N VAL A 88 -3.69 7.40 -13.18
CA VAL A 88 -4.05 6.69 -11.95
C VAL A 88 -5.34 5.92 -12.17
N THR A 89 -5.35 4.66 -11.77
CA THR A 89 -6.53 3.78 -11.76
C THR A 89 -6.58 3.00 -10.46
N GLY A 90 -7.77 2.58 -10.06
CA GLY A 90 -7.93 1.76 -8.87
C GLY A 90 -9.37 1.59 -8.43
N ASP A 91 -9.54 0.83 -7.36
CA ASP A 91 -10.83 0.50 -6.79
C ASP A 91 -10.85 0.81 -5.29
N PHE A 92 -12.02 1.18 -4.79
CA PHE A 92 -12.31 1.41 -3.39
C PHE A 92 -13.62 0.72 -2.99
N GLU A 93 -13.54 -0.12 -1.97
CA GLU A 93 -14.68 -0.84 -1.40
C GLU A 93 -14.79 -0.53 0.09
N CYS A 94 -16.01 -0.28 0.56
CA CYS A 94 -16.28 -0.11 1.99
C CYS A 94 -17.64 -0.69 2.37
N LEU A 95 -17.65 -1.68 3.27
CA LEU A 95 -18.85 -2.21 3.88
C LEU A 95 -18.93 -1.73 5.33
N ALA A 96 -19.98 -1.01 5.70
CA ALA A 96 -20.23 -0.59 7.07
C ALA A 96 -21.38 -1.37 7.71
N ARG A 97 -21.16 -1.77 8.96
CA ARG A 97 -22.13 -2.47 9.80
C ARG A 97 -22.36 -1.71 11.09
N ALA A 98 -23.61 -1.69 11.53
CA ALA A 98 -24.06 -1.08 12.79
C ALA A 98 -24.76 -2.15 13.66
N PRO A 99 -24.88 -1.92 14.97
CA PRO A 99 -25.70 -2.76 15.81
C PRO A 99 -27.20 -2.56 15.53
N ALA A 100 -28.00 -3.59 15.78
CA ALA A 100 -29.45 -3.52 15.63
C ALA A 100 -30.11 -2.52 16.60
N ALA A 101 -29.49 -2.32 17.77
CA ALA A 101 -29.87 -1.30 18.73
C ALA A 101 -28.63 -0.43 19.05
N PRO A 102 -28.79 0.90 19.15
CA PRO A 102 -27.66 1.81 19.35
C PRO A 102 -27.03 1.70 20.74
N THR A 103 -27.79 1.24 21.74
CA THR A 103 -27.34 1.01 23.12
C THR A 103 -28.18 -0.10 23.77
N GLY A 104 -27.69 -0.67 24.87
CA GLY A 104 -28.38 -1.71 25.62
C GLY A 104 -27.58 -2.22 26.80
N ALA A 105 -28.17 -3.15 27.55
CA ALA A 105 -27.56 -3.73 28.75
C ALA A 105 -26.41 -4.74 28.44
N VAL A 106 -26.22 -5.10 27.18
CA VAL A 106 -25.23 -6.09 26.72
C VAL A 106 -24.41 -5.56 25.55
N SER A 107 -23.23 -6.14 25.33
CA SER A 107 -22.42 -5.87 24.14
C SER A 107 -23.19 -6.18 22.87
N ALA A 108 -23.06 -5.31 21.87
CA ALA A 108 -23.80 -5.43 20.62
C ALA A 108 -23.11 -6.34 19.60
N GLN A 109 -23.92 -6.92 18.71
CA GLN A 109 -23.46 -7.55 17.47
C GLN A 109 -23.69 -6.57 16.31
N PHE A 110 -22.73 -6.47 15.38
CA PHE A 110 -22.79 -5.55 14.24
C PHE A 110 -23.38 -6.26 13.02
N THR A 111 -24.70 -6.32 12.95
CA THR A 111 -25.44 -7.13 11.97
C THR A 111 -26.24 -6.31 10.96
N VAL A 112 -26.44 -5.01 11.19
CA VAL A 112 -27.19 -4.14 10.28
C VAL A 112 -26.26 -3.59 9.23
N ASN A 113 -26.57 -3.80 7.95
CA ASN A 113 -25.87 -3.16 6.84
C ASN A 113 -26.19 -1.66 6.86
N ALA A 114 -25.20 -0.85 7.24
CA ALA A 114 -25.35 0.59 7.37
C ALA A 114 -24.93 1.33 6.11
N MET A 115 -23.93 0.83 5.39
CA MET A 115 -23.42 1.42 4.16
C MET A 115 -22.71 0.36 3.32
N TYR A 116 -22.83 0.45 2.01
CA TYR A 116 -21.94 -0.24 1.08
C TYR A 116 -21.51 0.73 -0.02
N VAL A 117 -20.20 0.79 -0.25
CA VAL A 117 -19.54 1.70 -1.20
C VAL A 117 -18.77 0.87 -2.21
N THR A 118 -19.02 1.13 -3.49
CA THR A 118 -18.20 0.67 -4.62
C THR A 118 -17.69 1.87 -5.39
N GLY A 119 -16.38 2.07 -5.41
CA GLY A 119 -15.73 3.28 -5.89
C GLY A 119 -14.63 3.00 -6.89
N GLU A 120 -14.52 3.89 -7.87
CA GLU A 120 -13.42 3.93 -8.82
C GLU A 120 -12.47 5.07 -8.44
N ILE A 121 -11.19 4.75 -8.30
CA ILE A 121 -10.11 5.71 -8.02
C ILE A 121 -9.52 6.17 -9.34
N THR A 122 -9.51 7.49 -9.56
CA THR A 122 -9.00 8.12 -10.79
C THR A 122 -7.87 9.13 -10.51
N GLY A 123 -7.56 9.37 -9.23
CA GLY A 123 -6.48 10.26 -8.82
C GLY A 123 -5.85 9.83 -7.50
N ALA A 124 -4.56 10.12 -7.36
CA ALA A 124 -3.81 9.86 -6.14
C ALA A 124 -2.69 10.88 -5.94
N VAL A 125 -2.51 11.33 -4.70
CA VAL A 125 -1.40 12.18 -4.26
C VAL A 125 -0.76 11.55 -3.04
N VAL A 126 0.56 11.34 -3.07
CA VAL A 126 1.32 10.80 -1.94
C VAL A 126 2.08 11.92 -1.25
N ASN A 127 1.99 11.99 0.08
CA ASN A 127 2.77 12.89 0.91
C ASN A 127 3.30 12.14 2.13
N GLY A 128 4.58 11.74 2.07
CA GLY A 128 5.21 10.92 3.10
C GLY A 128 4.47 9.59 3.31
N ASP A 129 3.99 9.37 4.52
CA ASP A 129 3.25 8.16 4.90
C ASP A 129 1.75 8.22 4.56
N THR A 130 1.27 9.27 3.90
CA THR A 130 -0.14 9.46 3.58
C THR A 130 -0.37 9.39 2.07
N ALA A 131 -1.47 8.75 1.66
CA ALA A 131 -2.00 8.84 0.31
C ALA A 131 -3.41 9.43 0.33
N THR A 132 -3.64 10.44 -0.49
CA THR A 132 -4.98 10.97 -0.79
C THR A 132 -5.43 10.39 -2.12
N LEU A 133 -6.49 9.59 -2.10
CA LEU A 133 -7.09 8.94 -3.26
C LEU A 133 -8.41 9.63 -3.58
N THR A 134 -8.65 9.93 -4.85
CA THR A 134 -9.86 10.63 -5.31
C THR A 134 -10.56 9.83 -6.39
N GLY A 135 -11.88 9.91 -6.41
CA GLY A 135 -12.69 9.11 -7.32
C GLY A 135 -14.18 9.42 -7.24
N THR A 136 -14.98 8.51 -7.79
CA THR A 136 -16.44 8.51 -7.66
C THR A 136 -16.91 7.15 -7.17
N ALA A 137 -18.01 7.13 -6.43
CA ALA A 137 -18.55 5.89 -5.88
C ALA A 137 -20.07 5.81 -5.95
N ASN A 138 -20.59 4.59 -6.00
CA ASN A 138 -21.99 4.30 -5.72
C ASN A 138 -22.09 3.90 -4.25
N ILE A 139 -22.99 4.56 -3.53
CA ILE A 139 -23.14 4.43 -2.09
C ILE A 139 -24.57 4.04 -1.77
N THR A 140 -24.73 3.04 -0.93
CA THR A 140 -26.01 2.68 -0.30
C THR A 140 -25.98 3.05 1.18
N GLY A 141 -27.15 3.30 1.79
CA GLY A 141 -27.25 3.61 3.21
C GLY A 141 -26.71 4.99 3.59
N LEU A 142 -25.79 5.06 4.55
CA LEU A 142 -25.20 6.33 5.00
C LEU A 142 -24.45 7.00 3.84
N GLY A 143 -24.89 8.21 3.46
CA GLY A 143 -24.31 8.92 2.32
C GLY A 143 -24.74 8.39 0.95
N ALA A 144 -25.89 7.73 0.87
CA ALA A 144 -26.40 7.13 -0.36
C ALA A 144 -26.40 8.10 -1.55
N GLY A 145 -26.02 7.57 -2.71
CA GLY A 145 -25.99 8.31 -3.96
C GLY A 145 -25.30 7.51 -5.07
N SER A 146 -25.43 8.01 -6.30
CA SER A 146 -24.76 7.44 -7.48
C SER A 146 -23.70 8.39 -7.99
N ALA A 147 -22.55 7.84 -8.41
CA ALA A 147 -21.39 8.60 -8.88
C ALA A 147 -20.98 9.75 -7.93
N VAL A 148 -21.10 9.52 -6.61
CA VAL A 148 -20.76 10.50 -5.58
C VAL A 148 -19.24 10.69 -5.57
N PRO A 149 -18.73 11.92 -5.78
CA PRO A 149 -17.29 12.14 -5.68
C PRO A 149 -16.80 11.88 -4.26
N PHE A 150 -15.65 11.23 -4.11
CA PHE A 150 -15.05 10.97 -2.82
C PHE A 150 -13.57 11.37 -2.78
N GLU A 151 -13.09 11.56 -1.55
CA GLU A 151 -11.69 11.64 -1.20
C GLU A 151 -11.43 10.69 -0.03
N LEU A 152 -10.46 9.79 -0.19
CA LEU A 152 -10.02 8.85 0.83
C LEU A 152 -8.56 9.16 1.19
N VAL A 153 -8.34 9.63 2.41
CA VAL A 153 -6.99 9.90 2.94
C VAL A 153 -6.58 8.76 3.85
N VAL A 154 -5.57 7.98 3.44
CA VAL A 154 -5.06 6.84 4.22
C VAL A 154 -3.68 7.12 4.76
N ARG A 155 -3.45 6.79 6.03
CA ARG A 155 -2.13 6.80 6.65
C ARG A 155 -1.57 5.38 6.67
N LYS A 156 -0.38 5.19 6.11
CA LYS A 156 0.36 3.92 6.12
C LYS A 156 0.48 3.35 7.54
N GLY A 157 0.37 2.03 7.67
CA GLY A 157 0.59 1.31 8.92
C GLY A 157 -0.42 0.18 9.15
N GLY A 158 -0.45 -0.33 10.38
CA GLY A 158 -1.34 -1.40 10.83
C GLY A 158 -2.40 -0.88 11.81
N PRO A 159 -2.85 -1.68 12.78
CA PRO A 159 -3.81 -1.24 13.79
C PRO A 159 -3.42 0.11 14.43
N GLY A 160 -4.39 1.02 14.54
CA GLY A 160 -4.21 2.40 14.98
C GLY A 160 -3.95 3.42 13.85
N SER A 161 -3.61 2.98 12.64
CA SER A 161 -3.58 3.85 11.46
C SER A 161 -4.99 4.35 11.09
N THR A 162 -5.05 5.45 10.36
CA THR A 162 -6.31 6.14 10.05
C THR A 162 -6.65 6.10 8.56
N ALA A 163 -7.94 6.03 8.28
CA ALA A 163 -8.52 6.37 6.99
C ALA A 163 -9.56 7.48 7.20
N VAL A 164 -9.59 8.50 6.34
CA VAL A 164 -10.62 9.53 6.37
C VAL A 164 -11.33 9.52 5.03
N LEU A 165 -12.58 9.09 5.03
CA LEU A 165 -13.43 9.10 3.84
C LEU A 165 -14.30 10.35 3.86
N THR A 166 -14.15 11.21 2.85
CA THR A 166 -15.04 12.34 2.61
C THR A 166 -15.85 12.06 1.36
N THR A 167 -17.18 12.04 1.49
CA THR A 167 -18.10 11.93 0.34
C THR A 167 -18.70 13.30 0.06
N LYS A 168 -18.53 13.80 -1.17
CA LYS A 168 -18.98 15.13 -1.59
C LYS A 168 -20.41 15.09 -2.13
N GLY A 169 -21.26 14.31 -1.47
CA GLY A 169 -22.69 14.27 -1.72
C GLY A 169 -23.42 15.47 -1.11
N SER A 170 -24.75 15.39 -1.04
CA SER A 170 -25.57 16.35 -0.31
C SER A 170 -26.38 15.61 0.76
N PRO A 171 -26.03 15.75 2.06
CA PRO A 171 -24.93 16.56 2.59
C PRO A 171 -23.55 15.94 2.32
N VAL A 172 -22.50 16.75 2.47
CA VAL A 172 -21.12 16.25 2.55
C VAL A 172 -20.96 15.48 3.87
N LEU A 173 -20.43 14.27 3.80
CA LEU A 173 -20.14 13.45 4.98
C LEU A 173 -18.65 13.19 5.09
N VAL A 174 -18.15 13.16 6.32
CA VAL A 174 -16.76 12.86 6.65
C VAL A 174 -16.75 11.75 7.70
N PHE A 175 -16.08 10.65 7.39
CA PHE A 175 -15.94 9.50 8.27
C PHE A 175 -14.47 9.38 8.67
N HIS A 176 -14.18 9.60 9.95
CA HIS A 176 -12.86 9.37 10.53
C HIS A 176 -12.78 7.94 11.02
N GLU A 177 -11.93 7.14 10.42
CA GLU A 177 -11.85 5.71 10.69
C GLU A 177 -10.50 5.32 11.28
N ILE A 178 -10.55 4.44 12.28
CA ILE A 178 -9.37 3.87 12.94
C ILE A 178 -9.28 2.40 12.55
N LEU A 179 -8.16 1.99 11.95
CA LEU A 179 -7.89 0.62 11.58
C LEU A 179 -7.73 -0.24 12.83
N LEU A 180 -8.55 -1.27 12.98
CA LEU A 180 -8.49 -2.24 14.07
C LEU A 180 -7.65 -3.46 13.69
N GLU A 181 -7.80 -3.90 12.44
CA GLU A 181 -7.14 -5.09 11.90
C GLU A 181 -6.77 -4.85 10.43
N GLY A 182 -5.68 -5.45 9.96
CA GLY A 182 -5.21 -5.30 8.58
C GLY A 182 -4.04 -4.31 8.46
N SER A 183 -3.82 -3.78 7.24
CA SER A 183 -2.77 -2.78 7.03
C SER A 183 -2.98 -1.94 5.77
N PHE A 184 -2.47 -0.71 5.82
CA PHE A 184 -2.40 0.22 4.70
C PHE A 184 -0.94 0.41 4.28
N LYS A 185 -0.70 0.34 2.98
CA LYS A 185 0.59 0.57 2.34
C LYS A 185 0.47 1.81 1.45
N VAL A 186 1.40 2.73 1.64
CA VAL A 186 1.62 3.88 0.76
C VAL A 186 3.02 3.71 0.18
N LEU A 187 3.10 3.68 -1.15
CA LEU A 187 4.27 3.37 -1.94
C LEU A 187 4.49 4.56 -2.89
N SER A 188 5.55 5.33 -2.67
CA SER A 188 6.00 6.30 -3.67
C SER A 188 6.57 5.53 -4.86
N GLY A 189 6.16 5.89 -6.08
CA GLY A 189 6.72 5.32 -7.31
C GLY A 189 8.24 5.54 -7.51
N ASP A 190 8.90 6.24 -6.58
CA ASP A 190 10.31 6.65 -6.67
C ASP A 190 11.16 6.25 -5.46
N ALA A 191 10.80 5.21 -4.69
CA ALA A 191 11.69 4.69 -3.66
C ALA A 191 12.82 3.86 -4.30
N LYS A 192 13.93 4.52 -4.66
CA LYS A 192 15.24 3.87 -4.72
C LYS A 192 15.80 3.87 -3.30
N ASP A 193 15.86 2.69 -2.69
CA ASP A 193 16.69 2.42 -1.51
C ASP A 193 18.18 2.67 -1.81
#